data_AF-A0AA39LFA8-F1
#
_entry.id   AF-A0AA39LFA8-F1
#
_cell.length_a   1.000
_cell.length_b   1.000
_cell.length_c   1.000
_cell.angle_alpha   90.00
_cell.angle_beta   90.00
_cell.angle_gamma   90.00
#
_symmetry.space_group_name_H-M   'P 1'
#
loop_
_entity.id
_entity.type
_entity.pdbx_description
1 polymer ?
#
loop_
_entity_poly.entity_id
_entity_poly.type
_entity_poly.pdbx_seq_one_letter_code
_entity_poly.pdbx_strand_id
1 'polypeptide(L)'
;MLPFVTLVLVALAADLTHGTPKGQLHYPEEKRLKNVKQLTFGGMNAEGYFSRDDKYITFQATGLKHYGTECDQIYQLDLSKDPHDPTNIRKISPGLGSTTCSYFYGNNKDSLFAGNFHKIKMLDQEYNATSYNTCPPKKCKQKYDKTNPLWKLCNTSYTWDIYQDYDIFKVNEYGNIVQQLTKNNYYDAEATFSPDGKTILFTSMRSGDLELYTMNADGSNVKQLTKELGYDGGAFFSRDGTKIVWRASRPKTDAEVKKYKELLKYDLVEPLNMELFVMNADGTNQRQITHLGSANWAPFYLNDSKTIIFSSNHAAGAAGGYEAFTLYTIQDDGTHLERITFGKGDFNSFPMMNYAGTKLIWGSSRMGGLTELDLFIADWITFGKGDFNSFAMMNYDGTKLVWGSSRMGGLTELDLFIADWVYDLPPTTTATTSPAQAVVSTIASFLGL
;
A
#
# COMPACT_ATOMS: atom_id res chain seq x y z
N MET A 1 -48.33 -44.37 40.06
CA MET A 1 -48.74 -43.08 39.48
C MET A 1 -47.69 -42.06 39.88
N LEU A 2 -46.78 -41.73 38.96
CA LEU A 2 -45.76 -40.70 39.14
C LEU A 2 -45.84 -39.73 37.95
N PRO A 3 -45.59 -38.43 38.15
CA PRO A 3 -45.97 -37.38 37.24
C PRO A 3 -44.96 -37.20 36.09
N PHE A 4 -45.50 -36.72 34.97
CA PHE A 4 -44.77 -36.29 33.78
C PHE A 4 -43.70 -35.25 34.12
N VAL A 5 -42.46 -35.50 33.70
CA VAL A 5 -41.38 -34.51 33.61
C VAL A 5 -41.45 -33.87 32.24
N THR A 6 -41.77 -32.59 32.19
CA THR A 6 -41.73 -31.78 30.96
C THR A 6 -40.27 -31.45 30.64
N LEU A 7 -39.73 -32.07 29.59
CA LEU A 7 -38.41 -31.78 29.05
C LEU A 7 -38.49 -30.46 28.26
N VAL A 8 -37.99 -29.36 28.82
CA VAL A 8 -37.78 -28.11 28.08
C VAL A 8 -36.55 -28.32 27.19
N LEU A 9 -36.77 -28.50 25.89
CA LEU A 9 -35.72 -28.42 24.88
C LEU A 9 -35.29 -26.95 24.77
N VAL A 10 -34.20 -26.60 25.44
CA VAL A 10 -33.44 -25.39 25.10
C VAL A 10 -32.68 -25.72 23.83
N ALA A 11 -33.18 -25.22 22.69
CA ALA A 11 -32.38 -25.18 21.47
C ALA A 11 -31.18 -24.26 21.74
N LEU A 12 -29.99 -24.83 21.90
CA LEU A 12 -28.76 -24.08 21.69
C LEU A 12 -28.78 -23.62 20.23
N ALA A 13 -29.06 -22.34 20.00
CA ALA A 13 -28.61 -21.68 18.79
C ALA A 13 -27.08 -21.74 18.84
N ALA A 14 -26.49 -22.65 18.07
CA ALA A 14 -25.08 -22.59 17.77
C ALA A 14 -24.84 -21.26 17.07
N ASP A 15 -24.11 -20.36 17.74
CA ASP A 15 -23.57 -19.17 17.11
C ASP A 15 -22.65 -19.65 15.99
N LEU A 16 -23.15 -19.60 14.76
CA LEU A 16 -22.36 -19.79 13.54
C LEU A 16 -21.42 -18.58 13.43
N THR A 17 -20.32 -18.64 14.16
CA THR A 17 -19.14 -17.85 13.85
C THR A 17 -18.60 -18.37 12.51
N HIS A 18 -19.15 -17.87 11.41
CA HIS A 18 -18.55 -18.00 10.10
C HIS A 18 -17.24 -17.20 10.09
N GLY A 19 -16.18 -17.78 10.64
CA GLY A 19 -14.83 -17.38 10.30
C GLY A 19 -14.65 -17.61 8.80
N THR A 20 -14.37 -16.55 8.05
CA THR A 20 -14.08 -16.62 6.62
C THR A 20 -12.95 -17.64 6.39
N PRO A 21 -13.09 -18.60 5.45
CA PRO A 21 -12.05 -19.60 5.23
C PRO A 21 -10.72 -18.95 4.81
N LYS A 22 -9.59 -19.40 5.39
CA LYS A 22 -8.25 -19.12 4.85
C LYS A 22 -8.13 -19.77 3.47
N GLY A 23 -7.37 -19.14 2.55
CA GLY A 23 -7.20 -19.66 1.18
C GLY A 23 -8.30 -19.23 0.21
N GLN A 24 -8.94 -18.09 0.45
CA GLN A 24 -9.92 -17.50 -0.46
C GLN A 24 -9.26 -16.43 -1.33
N LEU A 25 -9.40 -16.58 -2.65
CA LEU A 25 -8.78 -15.67 -3.62
C LEU A 25 -9.44 -14.29 -3.63
N HIS A 26 -10.77 -14.25 -3.54
CA HIS A 26 -11.58 -13.03 -3.58
C HIS A 26 -12.71 -13.08 -2.55
N TYR A 27 -12.82 -12.05 -1.72
CA TYR A 27 -13.84 -11.96 -0.66
C TYR A 27 -15.07 -11.17 -1.15
N PRO A 28 -16.32 -11.57 -0.83
CA PRO A 28 -17.54 -10.90 -1.30
C PRO A 28 -17.61 -9.40 -0.99
N GLU A 29 -16.98 -8.96 0.10
CA GLU A 29 -16.93 -7.58 0.54
C GLU A 29 -15.94 -6.71 -0.25
N GLU A 30 -14.99 -7.33 -0.99
CA GLU A 30 -14.00 -6.66 -1.84
C GLU A 30 -14.64 -6.12 -3.13
N LYS A 31 -15.55 -5.14 -2.99
CA LYS A 31 -16.37 -4.57 -4.06
C LYS A 31 -15.56 -3.84 -5.14
N ARG A 32 -14.36 -3.39 -4.81
CA ARG A 32 -13.43 -2.69 -5.72
C ARG A 32 -12.55 -3.63 -6.54
N LEU A 33 -12.53 -4.92 -6.20
CA LEU A 33 -11.67 -5.91 -6.82
C LEU A 33 -12.52 -6.93 -7.57
N LYS A 34 -12.19 -7.19 -8.83
CA LYS A 34 -12.83 -8.24 -9.64
C LYS A 34 -11.77 -9.08 -10.31
N ASN A 35 -12.09 -10.34 -10.64
CA ASN A 35 -11.21 -11.25 -11.36
C ASN A 35 -9.82 -11.34 -10.70
N VAL A 36 -9.80 -11.48 -9.37
CA VAL A 36 -8.55 -11.58 -8.59
C VAL A 36 -7.77 -12.82 -9.05
N LYS A 37 -6.46 -12.65 -9.26
CA LYS A 37 -5.51 -13.69 -9.65
C LYS A 37 -4.24 -13.59 -8.82
N GLN A 38 -3.65 -14.73 -8.50
CA GLN A 38 -2.31 -14.82 -7.92
C GLN A 38 -1.26 -14.84 -9.05
N LEU A 39 -0.14 -14.15 -8.85
CA LEU A 39 0.94 -13.98 -9.85
C LEU A 39 2.25 -14.67 -9.45
N THR A 40 2.52 -14.82 -8.15
CA THR A 40 3.70 -15.51 -7.64
C THR A 40 3.30 -16.63 -6.68
N PHE A 41 4.18 -17.61 -6.50
CA PHE A 41 3.91 -18.77 -5.66
C PHE A 41 5.19 -19.14 -4.89
N GLY A 42 5.14 -19.03 -3.57
CA GLY A 42 6.26 -19.32 -2.69
C GLY A 42 7.23 -18.15 -2.46
N GLY A 43 7.90 -18.21 -1.32
CA GLY A 43 8.88 -17.20 -0.91
C GLY A 43 8.22 -15.95 -0.34
N MET A 44 8.96 -14.84 -0.39
CA MET A 44 8.46 -13.52 0.01
C MET A 44 8.56 -12.60 -1.19
N ASN A 45 7.41 -12.18 -1.73
CA ASN A 45 7.28 -11.37 -2.93
C ASN A 45 6.53 -10.08 -2.59
N ALA A 46 7.14 -8.93 -2.82
CA ALA A 46 6.57 -7.65 -2.46
C ALA A 46 6.79 -6.59 -3.55
N GLU A 47 6.06 -5.48 -3.44
CA GLU A 47 6.26 -4.28 -4.26
C GLU A 47 6.25 -4.54 -5.77
N GLY A 48 5.10 -4.94 -6.32
CA GLY A 48 4.91 -5.10 -7.76
C GLY A 48 4.68 -3.76 -8.48
N TYR A 49 5.62 -3.33 -9.30
CA TYR A 49 5.58 -2.07 -10.05
C TYR A 49 5.35 -2.30 -11.53
N PHE A 50 4.29 -1.72 -12.10
CA PHE A 50 3.98 -1.84 -13.53
C PHE A 50 4.97 -1.10 -14.43
N SER A 51 5.25 -1.70 -15.60
CA SER A 51 5.79 -0.97 -16.76
C SER A 51 4.75 0.03 -17.28
N ARG A 52 5.18 1.07 -18.02
CA ARG A 52 4.26 2.08 -18.58
C ARG A 52 3.21 1.53 -19.52
N ASP A 53 3.55 0.45 -20.23
CA ASP A 53 2.63 -0.22 -21.14
C ASP A 53 1.81 -1.33 -20.48
N ASP A 54 1.91 -1.46 -19.15
CA ASP A 54 1.17 -2.43 -18.34
C ASP A 54 1.40 -3.91 -18.71
N LYS A 55 2.50 -4.22 -19.40
CA LYS A 55 2.83 -5.60 -19.81
C LYS A 55 3.72 -6.33 -18.82
N TYR A 56 4.55 -5.62 -18.08
CA TYR A 56 5.49 -6.20 -17.15
C TYR A 56 5.29 -5.63 -15.76
N ILE A 57 5.75 -6.38 -14.76
CA ILE A 57 6.04 -5.83 -13.45
C ILE A 57 7.48 -6.08 -13.09
N THR A 58 8.08 -5.18 -12.30
CA THR A 58 9.23 -5.50 -11.46
C THR A 58 8.76 -5.69 -10.03
N PHE A 59 9.44 -6.53 -9.27
CA PHE A 59 9.13 -6.78 -7.88
C PHE A 59 10.35 -7.22 -7.10
N GLN A 60 10.31 -7.04 -5.78
CA GLN A 60 11.35 -7.55 -4.89
C GLN A 60 10.94 -8.93 -4.36
N ALA A 61 11.90 -9.85 -4.32
CA ALA A 61 11.67 -11.16 -3.75
C ALA A 61 12.88 -11.78 -3.05
N THR A 62 12.61 -12.62 -2.05
CA THR A 62 13.59 -13.38 -1.29
C THR A 62 13.05 -14.76 -0.89
N GLY A 63 13.96 -15.68 -0.55
CA GLY A 63 13.63 -17.02 -0.07
C GLY A 63 14.59 -18.04 -0.63
N LEU A 64 15.39 -18.68 0.24
CA LEU A 64 16.47 -19.57 -0.18
C LEU A 64 15.99 -20.72 -1.07
N LYS A 65 14.81 -21.29 -0.78
CA LYS A 65 14.23 -22.41 -1.54
C LYS A 65 13.79 -22.01 -2.95
N HIS A 66 13.21 -20.82 -3.11
CA HIS A 66 12.59 -20.38 -4.37
C HIS A 66 13.51 -19.51 -5.22
N TYR A 67 14.31 -18.67 -4.57
CA TYR A 67 15.12 -17.64 -5.19
C TYR A 67 16.63 -17.81 -4.95
N GLY A 68 17.04 -18.75 -4.10
CA GLY A 68 18.47 -19.01 -3.81
C GLY A 68 19.16 -17.90 -3.03
N THR A 69 18.41 -17.01 -2.36
CA THR A 69 18.92 -15.86 -1.61
C THR A 69 18.12 -15.65 -0.32
N GLU A 70 18.78 -15.08 0.70
CA GLU A 70 18.16 -14.74 1.99
C GLU A 70 17.76 -13.26 2.10
N CYS A 71 18.16 -12.43 1.13
CA CYS A 71 17.85 -11.01 1.04
C CYS A 71 17.24 -10.67 -0.31
N ASP A 72 16.54 -9.53 -0.31
CA ASP A 72 15.71 -9.11 -1.43
C ASP A 72 16.54 -8.86 -2.70
N GLN A 73 16.07 -9.48 -3.78
CA GLN A 73 16.55 -9.32 -5.14
C GLN A 73 15.41 -8.79 -6.01
N ILE A 74 15.75 -8.12 -7.12
CA ILE A 74 14.75 -7.57 -8.04
C ILE A 74 14.53 -8.53 -9.20
N TYR A 75 13.26 -8.82 -9.47
CA TYR A 75 12.79 -9.68 -10.54
C TYR A 75 11.84 -8.91 -11.46
N GLN A 76 11.66 -9.45 -12.66
CA GLN A 76 10.67 -9.01 -13.64
C GLN A 76 9.75 -10.18 -13.98
N LEU A 77 8.46 -9.90 -14.15
CA LEU A 77 7.42 -10.85 -14.57
C LEU A 77 6.63 -10.27 -15.75
N ASP A 78 6.31 -11.11 -16.74
CA ASP A 78 5.47 -10.79 -17.90
C ASP A 78 4.00 -11.13 -17.60
N LEU A 79 3.15 -10.12 -17.57
CA LEU A 79 1.73 -10.25 -17.23
C LEU A 79 0.91 -10.93 -18.33
N SER A 80 1.47 -11.11 -19.54
CA SER A 80 0.79 -11.81 -20.63
C SER A 80 0.98 -13.32 -20.58
N LYS A 81 1.96 -13.80 -19.81
CA LYS A 81 2.28 -15.22 -19.68
C LYS A 81 1.54 -15.86 -18.50
N ASP A 82 1.48 -17.19 -18.51
CA ASP A 82 0.97 -17.97 -17.40
C ASP A 82 1.82 -17.69 -16.14
N PRO A 83 1.22 -17.28 -15.00
CA PRO A 83 1.97 -17.07 -13.76
C PRO A 83 2.60 -18.36 -13.20
N HIS A 84 2.15 -19.55 -13.63
CA HIS A 84 2.77 -20.82 -13.25
C HIS A 84 3.96 -21.23 -14.12
N ASP A 85 4.23 -20.52 -15.22
CA ASP A 85 5.40 -20.80 -16.06
C ASP A 85 6.69 -20.42 -15.31
N PRO A 86 7.57 -21.38 -14.97
CA PRO A 86 8.79 -21.10 -14.20
C PRO A 86 9.80 -20.22 -14.97
N THR A 87 9.61 -20.01 -16.28
CA THR A 87 10.44 -19.12 -17.10
C THR A 87 9.91 -17.69 -17.17
N ASN A 88 8.74 -17.42 -16.59
CA ASN A 88 8.12 -16.09 -16.62
C ASN A 88 8.84 -15.09 -15.69
N ILE A 89 9.37 -15.57 -14.57
CA ILE A 89 10.09 -14.74 -13.60
C ILE A 89 11.58 -14.72 -13.93
N ARG A 90 12.14 -13.53 -14.08
CA ARG A 90 13.56 -13.33 -14.36
C ARG A 90 14.18 -12.35 -13.39
N LYS A 91 15.29 -12.74 -12.75
CA LYS A 91 16.10 -11.86 -11.91
C LYS A 91 16.77 -10.79 -12.77
N ILE A 92 16.63 -9.52 -12.38
CA ILE A 92 17.28 -8.37 -13.04
C ILE A 92 18.30 -7.67 -12.13
N SER A 93 18.36 -8.01 -10.84
CA SER A 93 19.46 -7.62 -9.97
C SER A 93 20.66 -8.58 -10.09
N PRO A 94 21.87 -8.18 -9.67
CA PRO A 94 23.08 -9.00 -9.79
C PRO A 94 23.05 -10.33 -9.00
N GLY A 95 22.13 -10.51 -8.04
CA GLY A 95 22.15 -11.66 -7.13
C GLY A 95 23.17 -11.54 -6.00
N LEU A 96 23.74 -10.34 -5.82
CA LEU A 96 24.69 -10.03 -4.76
C LEU A 96 24.09 -8.95 -3.86
N GLY A 97 24.43 -8.99 -2.57
CA GLY A 97 23.97 -7.98 -1.61
C GLY A 97 22.47 -7.95 -1.48
N SER A 98 21.94 -6.88 -0.91
CA SER A 98 20.50 -6.65 -0.83
C SER A 98 20.11 -5.51 -1.77
N THR A 99 18.93 -5.64 -2.36
CA THR A 99 18.33 -4.64 -3.26
C THR A 99 16.90 -4.33 -2.86
N THR A 100 16.35 -3.20 -3.27
CA THR A 100 14.95 -2.82 -2.94
C THR A 100 14.39 -1.79 -3.91
N CYS A 101 13.07 -1.58 -3.84
CA CYS A 101 12.31 -0.50 -4.48
C CYS A 101 12.67 -0.29 -5.96
N SER A 102 12.24 -1.23 -6.79
CA SER A 102 12.41 -1.11 -8.24
C SER A 102 11.37 -0.21 -8.90
N TYR A 103 11.67 0.42 -10.03
CA TYR A 103 10.68 1.17 -10.80
C TYR A 103 11.08 1.26 -12.27
N PHE A 104 10.13 1.26 -13.20
CA PHE A 104 10.43 1.36 -14.64
C PHE A 104 10.75 2.78 -15.08
N TYR A 105 11.71 2.90 -16.00
CA TYR A 105 11.84 4.10 -16.84
C TYR A 105 10.72 4.17 -17.88
N GLY A 106 10.48 5.37 -18.40
CA GLY A 106 9.45 5.64 -19.42
C GLY A 106 9.61 4.85 -20.74
N ASN A 107 10.78 4.22 -20.97
CA ASN A 107 11.05 3.42 -22.18
C ASN A 107 10.64 1.94 -22.06
N ASN A 108 10.08 1.50 -20.93
CA ASN A 108 9.69 0.11 -20.64
C ASN A 108 10.80 -0.94 -20.68
N LYS A 109 12.05 -0.51 -20.84
CA LYS A 109 13.21 -1.40 -20.95
C LYS A 109 14.13 -1.27 -19.77
N ASP A 110 14.39 -0.04 -19.35
CA ASP A 110 15.23 0.22 -18.20
C ASP A 110 14.37 0.27 -16.92
N SER A 111 14.99 -0.10 -15.82
CA SER A 111 14.46 0.04 -14.47
C SER A 111 15.48 0.76 -13.60
N LEU A 112 15.02 1.37 -12.51
CA LEU A 112 15.86 1.68 -11.37
C LEU A 112 15.63 0.66 -10.25
N PHE A 113 16.61 0.53 -9.36
CA PHE A 113 16.46 -0.01 -8.01
C PHE A 113 17.63 0.45 -7.15
N ALA A 114 17.50 0.32 -5.84
CA ALA A 114 18.58 0.60 -4.90
C ALA A 114 19.25 -0.68 -4.40
N GLY A 115 20.52 -0.62 -4.00
CA GLY A 115 21.20 -1.73 -3.35
C GLY A 115 22.66 -1.50 -3.01
N ASN A 116 23.26 -2.43 -2.28
CA ASN A 116 24.65 -2.33 -1.80
C ASN A 116 25.65 -3.28 -2.47
N PHE A 117 25.22 -3.98 -3.51
CA PHE A 117 26.05 -4.98 -4.20
C PHE A 117 27.41 -4.45 -4.67
N HIS A 118 27.49 -3.16 -5.00
CA HIS A 118 28.70 -2.49 -5.47
C HIS A 118 29.79 -2.31 -4.39
N LYS A 119 29.46 -2.49 -3.11
CA LYS A 119 30.43 -2.49 -2.00
C LYS A 119 30.93 -3.89 -1.62
N ILE A 120 30.36 -4.95 -2.20
CA ILE A 120 30.78 -6.32 -1.88
C ILE A 120 32.19 -6.55 -2.40
N LYS A 121 33.07 -6.98 -1.49
CA LYS A 121 34.45 -7.37 -1.81
C LYS A 121 34.51 -8.89 -1.93
N MET A 122 34.80 -9.37 -3.15
CA MET A 122 34.80 -10.80 -3.49
C MET A 122 36.15 -11.53 -3.25
N LEU A 123 37.05 -11.04 -2.38
CA LEU A 123 38.44 -11.50 -2.35
C LEU A 123 38.76 -12.55 -1.26
N ASP A 124 39.40 -13.64 -1.72
CA ASP A 124 40.41 -14.50 -1.05
C ASP A 124 40.03 -15.71 -0.16
N GLN A 125 38.96 -16.46 -0.43
CA GLN A 125 38.86 -17.84 0.13
C GLN A 125 38.34 -18.87 -0.86
N GLU A 126 38.96 -20.06 -0.80
CA GLU A 126 38.78 -21.19 -1.70
C GLU A 126 37.31 -21.48 -2.03
N TYR A 127 37.10 -21.57 -3.33
CA TYR A 127 35.86 -21.81 -4.04
C TYR A 127 35.16 -23.09 -3.57
N ASN A 128 33.98 -22.94 -2.98
CA ASN A 128 32.97 -23.99 -2.99
C ASN A 128 31.63 -23.36 -3.41
N ALA A 129 31.20 -23.66 -4.64
CA ALA A 129 30.18 -22.94 -5.41
C ALA A 129 28.75 -22.99 -4.85
N THR A 130 28.54 -23.50 -3.64
CA THR A 130 27.22 -23.85 -3.12
C THR A 130 26.72 -22.98 -1.96
N SER A 131 27.48 -22.00 -1.44
CA SER A 131 27.02 -21.23 -0.25
C SER A 131 27.64 -19.85 -0.02
N TYR A 132 27.87 -19.03 -1.06
CA TYR A 132 28.33 -17.65 -0.84
C TYR A 132 27.15 -16.71 -0.54
N ASN A 133 26.84 -16.54 0.75
CA ASN A 133 25.84 -15.58 1.19
C ASN A 133 26.43 -14.17 1.24
N THR A 134 25.99 -13.30 0.35
CA THR A 134 26.41 -11.89 0.29
C THR A 134 25.40 -10.94 0.92
N CYS A 135 24.33 -11.47 1.50
CA CYS A 135 23.32 -10.66 2.13
C CYS A 135 23.91 -9.94 3.35
N PRO A 136 23.66 -8.63 3.49
CA PRO A 136 24.11 -7.90 4.66
C PRO A 136 23.43 -8.48 5.91
N PRO A 137 24.18 -8.73 7.00
CA PRO A 137 23.59 -9.27 8.22
C PRO A 137 22.61 -8.26 8.83
N LYS A 138 21.40 -8.71 9.16
CA LYS A 138 20.40 -7.88 9.87
C LYS A 138 20.88 -7.60 11.28
N LYS A 139 21.02 -6.33 11.70
CA LYS A 139 21.59 -5.96 13.00
C LYS A 139 20.81 -6.59 14.14
N CYS A 140 19.47 -6.51 14.11
CA CYS A 140 18.63 -7.05 15.19
C CYS A 140 18.38 -8.56 15.14
N LYS A 141 18.97 -9.29 14.18
CA LYS A 141 19.01 -10.76 14.21
C LYS A 141 20.30 -11.30 14.82
N GLN A 142 21.27 -10.43 15.12
CA GLN A 142 22.51 -10.82 15.78
C GLN A 142 22.32 -10.96 17.29
N LYS A 143 23.19 -11.74 17.93
CA LYS A 143 23.18 -11.92 19.37
C LYS A 143 24.01 -10.82 20.03
N TYR A 144 23.37 -10.08 20.93
CA TYR A 144 24.03 -9.06 21.76
C TYR A 144 23.91 -9.42 23.24
N ASP A 145 24.94 -9.08 24.00
CA ASP A 145 24.85 -9.08 25.45
C ASP A 145 23.86 -8.02 25.94
N LYS A 146 23.21 -8.25 27.10
CA LYS A 146 22.20 -7.34 27.67
C LYS A 146 22.73 -5.94 27.99
N THR A 147 24.04 -5.79 28.16
CA THR A 147 24.70 -4.49 28.39
C THR A 147 24.87 -3.68 27.10
N ASN A 148 24.77 -4.31 25.92
CA ASN A 148 24.88 -3.62 24.65
C ASN A 148 23.59 -2.81 24.38
N PRO A 149 23.67 -1.51 24.04
CA PRO A 149 22.49 -0.70 23.71
C PRO A 149 21.61 -1.31 22.59
N LEU A 150 22.21 -1.99 21.61
CA LEU A 150 21.49 -2.68 20.54
C LEU A 150 20.60 -3.81 21.07
N TRP A 151 20.99 -4.50 22.14
CA TRP A 151 20.13 -5.55 22.73
C TRP A 151 18.78 -4.96 23.14
N LYS A 152 18.80 -3.79 23.79
CA LYS A 152 17.56 -3.12 24.23
C LYS A 152 16.72 -2.69 23.04
N LEU A 153 17.33 -2.04 22.04
CA LEU A 153 16.61 -1.55 20.85
C LEU A 153 15.99 -2.71 20.05
N CYS A 154 16.74 -3.79 19.85
CA CYS A 154 16.31 -4.93 19.04
C CYS A 154 15.33 -5.87 19.74
N ASN A 155 15.24 -5.84 21.08
CA ASN A 155 14.38 -6.73 21.85
C ASN A 155 13.07 -6.07 22.31
N THR A 156 12.88 -4.77 22.06
CA THR A 156 11.65 -4.04 22.45
C THR A 156 10.63 -3.89 21.34
N SER A 157 11.06 -3.94 20.08
CA SER A 157 10.22 -3.57 18.94
C SER A 157 10.78 -4.09 17.64
N TYR A 158 9.93 -4.12 16.62
CA TYR A 158 10.32 -4.39 15.25
C TYR A 158 11.07 -3.20 14.66
N THR A 159 12.21 -3.47 14.01
CA THR A 159 13.09 -2.46 13.43
C THR A 159 13.46 -2.79 11.98
N TRP A 160 13.79 -1.75 11.22
CA TRP A 160 14.37 -1.85 9.89
C TRP A 160 15.82 -1.40 9.92
N ASP A 161 16.69 -2.21 9.30
CA ASP A 161 18.07 -1.84 8.99
C ASP A 161 18.10 -0.82 7.87
N ILE A 162 18.92 0.22 8.06
CA ILE A 162 19.24 1.22 7.06
C ILE A 162 20.65 0.93 6.57
N TYR A 163 20.75 0.47 5.34
CA TYR A 163 22.05 0.13 4.76
C TYR A 163 22.69 1.38 4.16
N GLN A 164 23.62 2.01 4.89
CA GLN A 164 24.29 3.25 4.47
C GLN A 164 24.99 3.17 3.10
N ASP A 165 25.19 1.97 2.57
CA ASP A 165 25.80 1.70 1.28
C ASP A 165 24.80 1.42 0.17
N TYR A 166 23.51 1.63 0.40
CA TYR A 166 22.51 1.61 -0.67
C TYR A 166 22.71 2.81 -1.56
N ASP A 167 22.99 2.54 -2.83
CA ASP A 167 22.96 3.52 -3.91
C ASP A 167 21.85 3.17 -4.89
N ILE A 168 21.39 4.16 -5.66
CA ILE A 168 20.38 4.02 -6.71
C ILE A 168 21.08 3.73 -8.04
N PHE A 169 20.61 2.72 -8.75
CA PHE A 169 21.16 2.27 -10.02
C PHE A 169 20.11 2.28 -11.12
N LYS A 170 20.54 2.64 -12.33
CA LYS A 170 19.82 2.35 -13.57
C LYS A 170 20.29 1.01 -14.12
N VAL A 171 19.34 0.17 -14.49
CA VAL A 171 19.56 -1.19 -15.00
C VAL A 171 18.75 -1.40 -16.27
N ASN A 172 19.33 -2.05 -17.27
CA ASN A 172 18.62 -2.30 -18.53
C ASN A 172 17.75 -3.56 -18.49
N GLU A 173 17.05 -3.80 -19.59
CA GLU A 173 16.17 -4.96 -19.78
C GLU A 173 16.89 -6.32 -19.70
N TYR A 174 18.21 -6.37 -19.54
CA TYR A 174 18.98 -7.62 -19.39
C TYR A 174 19.56 -7.79 -17.98
N GLY A 175 19.29 -6.85 -17.06
CA GLY A 175 19.86 -6.86 -15.71
C GLY A 175 21.28 -6.28 -15.62
N ASN A 176 21.78 -5.64 -16.70
CA ASN A 176 23.09 -4.97 -16.65
C ASN A 176 22.95 -3.59 -16.00
N ILE A 177 23.83 -3.29 -15.05
CA ILE A 177 23.94 -1.96 -14.45
C ILE A 177 24.45 -0.98 -15.52
N VAL A 178 23.59 -0.04 -15.92
CA VAL A 178 23.90 0.99 -16.93
C VAL A 178 24.58 2.19 -16.27
N GLN A 179 24.09 2.59 -15.11
CA GLN A 179 24.58 3.78 -14.40
C GLN A 179 24.33 3.65 -12.91
N GLN A 180 25.30 4.09 -12.11
CA GLN A 180 25.12 4.36 -10.68
C GLN A 180 24.78 5.86 -10.53
N LEU A 181 23.56 6.15 -10.08
CA LEU A 181 22.98 7.51 -10.04
C LEU A 181 23.39 8.25 -8.77
N THR A 182 23.53 7.54 -7.65
CA THR A 182 24.07 8.09 -6.40
C THR A 182 25.41 7.44 -6.09
N LYS A 183 26.36 8.22 -5.57
CA LYS A 183 27.73 7.77 -5.29
C LYS A 183 28.20 8.39 -3.98
N ASN A 184 27.68 7.91 -2.87
CA ASN A 184 28.07 8.40 -1.55
C ASN A 184 28.09 7.24 -0.53
N ASN A 185 28.13 7.57 0.76
CA ASN A 185 28.13 6.59 1.86
C ASN A 185 26.94 6.85 2.79
N TYR A 186 25.80 7.24 2.21
CA TYR A 186 24.52 7.39 2.88
C TYR A 186 23.52 6.44 2.23
N TYR A 187 22.50 6.06 2.99
CA TYR A 187 21.38 5.33 2.43
C TYR A 187 20.68 6.21 1.40
N ASP A 188 20.65 5.76 0.14
CA ASP A 188 19.86 6.32 -0.95
C ASP A 188 18.98 5.20 -1.54
N ALA A 189 17.67 5.25 -1.30
CA ALA A 189 16.75 4.20 -1.73
C ALA A 189 15.31 4.71 -1.93
N GLU A 190 14.36 3.77 -2.04
CA GLU A 190 12.92 4.07 -2.16
C GLU A 190 12.61 5.00 -3.33
N ALA A 191 13.37 4.82 -4.42
CA ALA A 191 13.34 5.72 -5.56
C ALA A 191 12.13 5.45 -6.46
N THR A 192 11.49 6.53 -6.93
CA THR A 192 10.34 6.51 -7.85
C THR A 192 10.49 7.63 -8.87
N PHE A 193 9.66 7.63 -9.92
CA PHE A 193 9.70 8.64 -10.97
C PHE A 193 8.49 9.57 -10.96
N SER A 194 8.70 10.81 -11.38
CA SER A 194 7.62 11.69 -11.82
C SER A 194 6.87 11.11 -13.03
N PRO A 195 5.60 11.47 -13.26
CA PRO A 195 4.82 10.97 -14.39
C PRO A 195 5.32 11.41 -15.77
N ASP A 196 6.28 12.31 -15.88
CA ASP A 196 6.96 12.63 -17.12
C ASP A 196 8.32 11.93 -17.27
N GLY A 197 8.76 11.19 -16.25
CA GLY A 197 10.01 10.43 -16.21
C GLY A 197 11.28 11.28 -16.08
N LYS A 198 11.14 12.59 -15.82
CA LYS A 198 12.29 13.52 -15.76
C LYS A 198 12.91 13.65 -14.38
N THR A 199 12.13 13.40 -13.35
CA THR A 199 12.54 13.59 -11.96
C THR A 199 12.46 12.25 -11.22
N ILE A 200 13.52 11.92 -10.50
CA ILE A 200 13.54 10.83 -9.52
C ILE A 200 13.27 11.44 -8.16
N LEU A 201 12.34 10.84 -7.41
CA LEU A 201 12.07 11.11 -6.00
C LEU A 201 12.63 9.93 -5.20
N PHE A 202 13.32 10.17 -4.11
CA PHE A 202 13.98 9.12 -3.34
C PHE A 202 14.19 9.53 -1.87
N THR A 203 14.42 8.55 -1.00
CA THR A 203 14.77 8.76 0.41
C THR A 203 16.28 8.78 0.58
N SER A 204 16.80 9.74 1.34
CA SER A 204 18.23 9.81 1.65
C SER A 204 18.53 10.19 3.09
N MET A 205 19.62 9.63 3.62
CA MET A 205 20.19 9.99 4.93
C MET A 205 21.24 11.09 4.91
N ARG A 206 21.50 11.73 3.76
CA ARG A 206 22.63 12.68 3.60
C ARG A 206 22.57 13.91 4.51
N SER A 207 21.41 14.27 5.04
CA SER A 207 21.21 15.35 6.01
C SER A 207 21.38 14.91 7.47
N GLY A 208 21.62 13.62 7.72
CA GLY A 208 21.66 13.02 9.07
C GLY A 208 20.32 12.48 9.56
N ASP A 209 19.27 12.56 8.74
CA ASP A 209 17.94 11.98 8.95
C ASP A 209 17.39 11.41 7.64
N LEU A 210 16.38 10.54 7.65
CA LEU A 210 15.75 10.02 6.43
C LEU A 210 14.78 11.04 5.87
N GLU A 211 15.21 11.74 4.83
CA GLU A 211 14.45 12.82 4.20
C GLU A 211 14.17 12.51 2.74
N LEU A 212 13.13 13.14 2.18
CA LEU A 212 12.82 13.06 0.76
C LEU A 212 13.68 14.02 -0.05
N TYR A 213 14.21 13.50 -1.15
CA TYR A 213 14.99 14.24 -2.13
C TYR A 213 14.46 14.00 -3.53
N THR A 214 14.76 14.95 -4.42
CA THR A 214 14.57 14.78 -5.86
C THR A 214 15.88 14.97 -6.60
N MET A 215 15.99 14.39 -7.77
CA MET A 215 17.07 14.62 -8.73
C MET A 215 16.54 14.46 -10.16
N ASN A 216 17.29 14.92 -11.16
CA ASN A 216 17.00 14.59 -12.55
C ASN A 216 17.18 13.08 -12.80
N ALA A 217 16.55 12.56 -13.86
CA ALA A 217 16.66 11.15 -14.25
C ALA A 217 18.09 10.66 -14.56
N ASP A 218 19.04 11.58 -14.78
CA ASP A 218 20.46 11.29 -14.99
C ASP A 218 21.29 11.32 -13.70
N GLY A 219 20.68 11.65 -12.55
CA GLY A 219 21.30 11.77 -11.23
C GLY A 219 21.76 13.18 -10.85
N SER A 220 21.63 14.18 -11.73
CA SER A 220 22.01 15.57 -11.46
C SER A 220 20.94 16.36 -10.70
N ASN A 221 21.25 17.59 -10.26
CA ASN A 221 20.31 18.52 -9.60
C ASN A 221 19.60 17.97 -8.36
N VAL A 222 20.36 17.37 -7.43
CA VAL A 222 19.77 16.86 -6.19
C VAL A 222 19.22 17.99 -5.32
N LYS A 223 17.98 17.87 -4.87
CA LYS A 223 17.26 18.84 -4.02
C LYS A 223 16.54 18.13 -2.87
N GLN A 224 16.72 18.60 -1.64
CA GLN A 224 15.97 18.16 -0.46
C GLN A 224 14.56 18.76 -0.43
N LEU A 225 13.55 17.97 -0.07
CA LEU A 225 12.15 18.39 0.04
C LEU A 225 11.64 18.47 1.49
N THR A 226 12.04 17.53 2.34
CA THR A 226 11.63 17.47 3.77
C THR A 226 12.82 17.77 4.68
N LYS A 227 12.57 18.22 5.91
CA LYS A 227 13.60 18.60 6.90
C LYS A 227 13.15 18.44 8.35
N GLU A 228 12.00 17.81 8.55
CA GLU A 228 11.38 17.72 9.87
C GLU A 228 11.83 16.41 10.51
N LEU A 229 12.25 16.45 11.77
CA LEU A 229 12.77 15.27 12.47
C LEU A 229 11.79 14.10 12.38
N GLY A 230 12.29 12.96 11.93
CA GLY A 230 11.52 11.75 11.76
C GLY A 230 11.83 11.07 10.44
N TYR A 231 11.29 9.86 10.27
CA TYR A 231 11.45 9.15 9.00
C TYR A 231 10.52 9.79 7.98
N ASP A 232 11.04 10.10 6.79
CA ASP A 232 10.25 10.39 5.59
C ASP A 232 10.69 9.45 4.46
N GLY A 233 9.74 8.66 3.91
CA GLY A 233 10.09 7.71 2.85
C GLY A 233 8.89 7.10 2.13
N GLY A 234 9.18 6.21 1.18
CA GLY A 234 8.19 5.47 0.39
C GLY A 234 7.28 6.39 -0.41
N ALA A 235 7.86 7.40 -1.05
CA ALA A 235 7.12 8.50 -1.63
C ALA A 235 6.81 8.31 -3.12
N PHE A 236 5.61 8.74 -3.54
CA PHE A 236 5.14 8.63 -4.93
C PHE A 236 4.52 9.93 -5.40
N PHE A 237 4.76 10.25 -6.67
CA PHE A 237 4.01 11.31 -7.34
C PHE A 237 2.57 10.87 -7.62
N SER A 238 1.66 11.84 -7.54
CA SER A 238 0.34 11.78 -8.17
C SER A 238 0.44 11.63 -9.68
N ARG A 239 -0.62 11.13 -10.32
CA ARG A 239 -0.61 10.79 -11.75
C ARG A 239 -0.43 12.00 -12.67
N ASP A 240 -0.94 13.15 -12.25
CA ASP A 240 -0.74 14.44 -12.93
C ASP A 240 0.61 15.12 -12.60
N GLY A 241 1.37 14.57 -11.64
CA GLY A 241 2.69 15.05 -11.26
C GLY A 241 2.68 16.30 -10.38
N THR A 242 1.52 16.74 -9.89
CA THR A 242 1.39 17.99 -9.12
C THR A 242 1.59 17.81 -7.62
N LYS A 243 1.34 16.60 -7.11
CA LYS A 243 1.46 16.21 -5.70
C LYS A 243 2.42 15.05 -5.48
N ILE A 244 2.92 14.94 -4.25
CA ILE A 244 3.65 13.81 -3.71
C ILE A 244 2.93 13.31 -2.45
N VAL A 245 2.78 11.99 -2.31
CA VAL A 245 2.34 11.32 -1.09
C VAL A 245 3.48 10.49 -0.53
N TRP A 246 3.61 10.43 0.80
CA TRP A 246 4.60 9.59 1.46
C TRP A 246 4.14 9.16 2.85
N ARG A 247 4.87 8.22 3.45
CA ARG A 247 4.71 7.84 4.87
C ARG A 247 5.76 8.54 5.70
N ALA A 248 5.38 9.01 6.88
CA ALA A 248 6.29 9.69 7.77
C ALA A 248 6.06 9.35 9.25
N SER A 249 7.14 9.30 10.03
CA SER A 249 7.04 9.32 11.49
C SER A 249 7.37 10.73 12.00
N ARG A 250 6.71 11.14 13.07
CA ARG A 250 6.93 12.44 13.72
C ARG A 250 7.01 12.23 15.24
N PRO A 251 8.20 11.92 15.80
CA PRO A 251 8.37 11.77 17.25
C PRO A 251 8.04 13.10 17.95
N LYS A 252 7.11 13.10 18.91
CA LYS A 252 6.57 14.32 19.53
C LYS A 252 7.10 14.55 20.94
N THR A 253 7.38 13.47 21.68
CA THR A 253 7.89 13.54 23.05
C THR A 253 9.41 13.44 23.09
N ASP A 254 10.04 13.98 24.14
CA ASP A 254 11.49 13.86 24.35
C ASP A 254 11.96 12.39 24.36
N ALA A 255 11.13 11.49 24.89
CA ALA A 255 11.42 10.07 24.91
C ALA A 255 11.41 9.45 23.51
N GLU A 256 10.41 9.79 22.68
CA GLU A 256 10.34 9.34 21.28
C GLU A 256 11.49 9.91 20.45
N VAL A 257 11.79 11.21 20.61
CA VAL A 257 12.90 11.87 19.92
C VAL A 257 14.23 11.23 20.30
N LYS A 258 14.45 10.95 21.59
CA LYS A 258 15.66 10.29 22.07
C LYS A 258 15.77 8.89 21.48
N LYS A 259 14.70 8.09 21.53
CA LYS A 259 14.66 6.73 20.98
C LYS A 259 14.94 6.73 19.47
N TYR A 260 14.31 7.63 18.72
CA TYR A 260 14.50 7.77 17.28
C TYR A 260 15.96 8.07 16.94
N LYS A 261 16.55 9.09 17.58
CA LYS A 261 17.97 9.43 17.40
C LYS A 261 18.91 8.32 17.84
N GLU A 262 18.55 7.53 18.84
CA GLU A 262 19.33 6.38 19.28
C GLU A 262 19.30 5.25 18.23
N LEU A 263 18.14 4.95 17.65
CA LEU A 263 18.01 4.01 16.54
C LEU A 263 18.85 4.44 15.32
N LEU A 264 18.79 5.72 14.93
CA LEU A 264 19.55 6.23 13.78
C LEU A 264 21.07 6.10 13.95
N LYS A 265 21.61 6.24 15.17
CA LYS A 265 23.05 6.02 15.44
C LYS A 265 23.51 4.60 15.12
N TYR A 266 22.57 3.66 15.10
CA TYR A 266 22.81 2.28 14.76
C TYR A 266 22.24 1.91 13.39
N ASP A 267 21.90 2.89 12.55
CA ASP A 267 21.29 2.69 11.24
C ASP A 267 20.01 1.85 11.33
N LEU A 268 19.16 2.19 12.30
CA LEU A 268 17.88 1.55 12.52
C LEU A 268 16.76 2.58 12.52
N VAL A 269 15.56 2.15 12.12
CA VAL A 269 14.30 2.85 12.37
C VAL A 269 13.23 1.88 12.85
N GLU A 270 12.19 2.43 13.48
CA GLU A 270 11.04 1.69 13.97
C GLU A 270 9.78 2.12 13.21
N PRO A 271 9.30 1.31 12.25
CA PRO A 271 8.23 1.70 11.32
C PRO A 271 6.82 1.45 11.86
N LEU A 272 6.61 1.63 13.17
CA LEU A 272 5.38 1.20 13.83
C LEU A 272 4.27 2.25 13.81
N ASN A 273 4.64 3.53 13.92
CA ASN A 273 3.71 4.66 13.91
C ASN A 273 4.11 5.60 12.77
N MET A 274 3.50 5.37 11.61
CA MET A 274 3.77 6.13 10.40
C MET A 274 2.45 6.60 9.83
N GLU A 275 2.31 7.90 9.67
CA GLU A 275 1.14 8.54 9.08
C GLU A 275 1.46 8.93 7.65
N LEU A 276 0.42 9.11 6.84
CA LEU A 276 0.57 9.56 5.46
C LEU A 276 0.54 11.08 5.41
N PHE A 277 1.33 11.64 4.51
CA PHE A 277 1.44 13.06 4.26
C PHE A 277 1.35 13.33 2.76
N VAL A 278 0.92 14.54 2.41
CA VAL A 278 0.83 15.05 1.03
C VAL A 278 1.49 16.42 0.94
N MET A 279 2.14 16.69 -0.20
CA MET A 279 2.76 17.97 -0.52
C MET A 279 2.62 18.27 -2.01
N ASN A 280 2.88 19.52 -2.40
CA ASN A 280 3.11 19.86 -3.80
C ASN A 280 4.43 19.23 -4.28
N ALA A 281 4.50 18.92 -5.57
CA ALA A 281 5.69 18.28 -6.17
C ALA A 281 7.00 19.09 -6.00
N ASP A 282 6.91 20.39 -5.72
CA ASP A 282 8.07 21.26 -5.46
C ASP A 282 8.57 21.23 -4.01
N GLY A 283 7.87 20.52 -3.12
CA GLY A 283 8.15 20.38 -1.69
C GLY A 283 7.30 21.28 -0.77
N THR A 284 6.45 22.16 -1.33
CA THR A 284 5.63 23.09 -0.55
C THR A 284 4.30 22.47 -0.09
N ASN A 285 3.60 23.11 0.85
CA ASN A 285 2.28 22.69 1.33
C ASN A 285 2.25 21.25 1.90
N GLN A 286 3.26 20.89 2.69
CA GLN A 286 3.32 19.61 3.40
C GLN A 286 2.24 19.55 4.46
N ARG A 287 1.45 18.47 4.47
CA ARG A 287 0.38 18.26 5.45
C ARG A 287 0.14 16.77 5.70
N GLN A 288 -0.14 16.44 6.96
CA GLN A 288 -0.56 15.10 7.36
C GLN A 288 -2.01 14.85 6.88
N ILE A 289 -2.30 13.62 6.45
CA ILE A 289 -3.61 13.24 5.89
C ILE A 289 -4.27 12.07 6.62
N THR A 290 -3.50 11.24 7.32
CA THR A 290 -4.04 10.19 8.20
C THR A 290 -3.76 10.51 9.65
N HIS A 291 -4.65 10.08 10.54
CA HIS A 291 -4.50 10.19 12.00
C HIS A 291 -4.93 8.87 12.66
N LEU A 292 -4.31 7.78 12.22
CA LEU A 292 -4.74 6.42 12.53
C LEU A 292 -3.99 5.80 13.71
N GLY A 293 -2.86 6.39 14.13
CA GLY A 293 -2.11 5.98 15.31
C GLY A 293 -1.42 4.63 15.17
N SER A 294 -1.16 4.20 13.94
CA SER A 294 -0.60 2.89 13.62
C SER A 294 0.31 2.96 12.41
N ALA A 295 0.71 1.82 11.86
CA ALA A 295 1.48 1.77 10.64
C ALA A 295 0.57 1.99 9.41
N ASN A 296 0.88 3.01 8.63
CA ASN A 296 0.26 3.29 7.33
C ASN A 296 1.37 3.31 6.27
N TRP A 297 1.38 2.32 5.38
CA TRP A 297 2.51 2.01 4.51
C TRP A 297 2.13 2.02 3.03
N ALA A 298 3.15 2.16 2.19
CA ALA A 298 3.09 2.06 0.74
C ALA A 298 1.91 2.84 0.12
N PRO A 299 1.82 4.16 0.38
CA PRO A 299 0.78 4.97 -0.24
C PRO A 299 1.02 5.08 -1.73
N PHE A 300 -0.04 5.00 -2.53
CA PHE A 300 0.03 5.17 -3.98
C PHE A 300 -1.20 5.91 -4.48
N TYR A 301 -1.02 6.90 -5.36
CA TYR A 301 -2.15 7.59 -5.98
C TYR A 301 -2.84 6.70 -7.02
N LEU A 302 -4.17 6.73 -7.02
CA LEU A 302 -4.98 6.19 -8.11
C LEU A 302 -4.97 7.17 -9.30
N ASN A 303 -5.53 6.73 -10.43
CA ASN A 303 -5.46 7.48 -11.69
C ASN A 303 -6.23 8.81 -11.70
N ASP A 304 -7.09 9.07 -10.71
CA ASP A 304 -7.77 10.35 -10.54
C ASP A 304 -6.89 11.44 -9.91
N SER A 305 -5.63 11.11 -9.54
CA SER A 305 -4.66 11.99 -8.86
C SER A 305 -5.12 12.53 -7.50
N LYS A 306 -6.19 11.97 -6.91
CA LYS A 306 -6.77 12.43 -5.65
C LYS A 306 -6.94 11.33 -4.64
N THR A 307 -7.41 10.17 -5.08
CA THR A 307 -7.57 9.00 -4.21
C THR A 307 -6.20 8.34 -4.02
N ILE A 308 -5.85 8.02 -2.78
CA ILE A 308 -4.62 7.34 -2.38
C ILE A 308 -5.01 5.98 -1.82
N ILE A 309 -4.43 4.91 -2.35
CA ILE A 309 -4.51 3.56 -1.76
C ILE A 309 -3.28 3.30 -0.89
N PHE A 310 -3.45 2.61 0.23
CA PHE A 310 -2.36 2.34 1.18
C PHE A 310 -2.67 1.11 2.04
N SER A 311 -1.65 0.58 2.71
CA SER A 311 -1.78 -0.52 3.66
C SER A 311 -1.83 0.02 5.08
N SER A 312 -2.73 -0.50 5.92
CA SER A 312 -2.77 -0.10 7.33
C SER A 312 -3.18 -1.24 8.25
N ASN A 313 -2.59 -1.24 9.45
CA ASN A 313 -2.96 -2.13 10.55
C ASN A 313 -3.84 -1.44 11.62
N HIS A 314 -4.37 -0.24 11.37
CA HIS A 314 -5.14 0.51 12.37
C HIS A 314 -6.38 -0.24 12.89
N ALA A 315 -7.02 -1.03 12.04
CA ALA A 315 -8.19 -1.83 12.41
C ALA A 315 -7.85 -3.08 13.25
N ALA A 316 -6.58 -3.44 13.40
CA ALA A 316 -6.15 -4.62 14.15
C ALA A 316 -6.09 -4.41 15.67
N GLY A 317 -6.19 -3.17 16.16
CA GLY A 317 -6.42 -2.79 17.57
C GLY A 317 -5.72 -3.61 18.66
N ALA A 318 -4.56 -3.14 19.15
CA ALA A 318 -3.95 -3.39 20.48
C ALA A 318 -3.73 -4.84 21.01
N ALA A 319 -4.13 -5.91 20.31
CA ALA A 319 -3.99 -7.30 20.76
C ALA A 319 -2.87 -8.11 20.06
N GLY A 320 -1.78 -7.45 19.67
CA GLY A 320 -0.44 -8.06 19.68
C GLY A 320 -0.18 -9.28 18.80
N GLY A 321 -0.64 -9.30 17.55
CA GLY A 321 -0.19 -10.26 16.53
C GLY A 321 0.10 -9.58 15.20
N TYR A 322 0.98 -10.13 14.38
CA TYR A 322 1.27 -9.67 13.00
C TYR A 322 0.07 -9.84 12.02
N GLU A 323 -1.15 -9.94 12.54
CA GLU A 323 -2.42 -10.00 11.81
C GLU A 323 -3.13 -8.64 12.04
N ALA A 324 -3.58 -7.84 11.07
CA ALA A 324 -3.77 -8.03 9.64
C ALA A 324 -3.64 -6.67 8.92
N PHE A 325 -2.55 -6.45 8.18
CA PHE A 325 -2.47 -5.28 7.29
C PHE A 325 -3.57 -5.37 6.24
N THR A 326 -4.35 -4.31 6.13
CA THR A 326 -5.51 -4.22 5.24
C THR A 326 -5.30 -3.05 4.28
N LEU A 327 -5.78 -3.19 3.04
CA LEU A 327 -5.75 -2.07 2.10
C LEU A 327 -6.91 -1.12 2.36
N TYR A 328 -6.62 0.18 2.33
CA TYR A 328 -7.58 1.26 2.42
C TYR A 328 -7.35 2.27 1.31
N THR A 329 -8.40 2.99 0.91
CA THR A 329 -8.27 4.24 0.15
C THR A 329 -8.65 5.43 1.00
N ILE A 330 -8.06 6.58 0.73
CA ILE A 330 -8.37 7.88 1.35
C ILE A 330 -8.24 8.97 0.28
N GLN A 331 -8.98 10.05 0.38
CA GLN A 331 -8.74 11.23 -0.46
C GLN A 331 -7.48 11.96 0.00
N ASP A 332 -6.83 12.66 -0.92
CA ASP A 332 -5.61 13.40 -0.61
C ASP A 332 -5.84 14.48 0.45
N ASP A 333 -7.06 14.99 0.64
CA ASP A 333 -7.45 15.90 1.72
C ASP A 333 -7.66 15.22 3.10
N GLY A 334 -7.53 13.89 3.18
CA GLY A 334 -7.72 13.09 4.40
C GLY A 334 -9.16 12.60 4.62
N THR A 335 -10.09 12.87 3.70
CA THR A 335 -11.49 12.43 3.80
C THR A 335 -11.73 11.07 3.13
N HIS A 336 -12.93 10.53 3.34
CA HIS A 336 -13.44 9.31 2.68
C HIS A 336 -12.52 8.08 2.79
N LEU A 337 -12.11 7.74 4.02
CA LEU A 337 -11.43 6.49 4.28
C LEU A 337 -12.36 5.29 3.96
N GLU A 338 -11.95 4.43 3.03
CA GLU A 338 -12.70 3.24 2.58
C GLU A 338 -11.79 2.01 2.72
N ARG A 339 -12.31 0.92 3.29
CA ARG A 339 -11.62 -0.37 3.38
C ARG A 339 -11.76 -1.14 2.06
N ILE A 340 -10.65 -1.71 1.57
CA ILE A 340 -10.59 -2.39 0.28
C ILE A 340 -10.50 -3.91 0.42
N THR A 341 -9.68 -4.44 1.34
CA THR A 341 -9.50 -5.89 1.54
C THR A 341 -10.12 -6.38 2.84
N PHE A 342 -10.64 -7.61 2.85
CA PHE A 342 -11.47 -8.11 3.97
C PHE A 342 -11.04 -9.45 4.56
N GLY A 343 -9.97 -10.05 4.03
CA GLY A 343 -9.40 -11.29 4.56
C GLY A 343 -8.94 -11.15 6.02
N LYS A 344 -9.50 -11.98 6.90
CA LYS A 344 -9.19 -11.98 8.32
C LYS A 344 -7.85 -12.68 8.58
N GLY A 345 -6.91 -11.96 9.18
CA GLY A 345 -5.57 -12.48 9.46
C GLY A 345 -4.59 -12.34 8.29
N ASP A 346 -5.09 -11.90 7.12
CA ASP A 346 -4.24 -11.70 5.96
C ASP A 346 -3.40 -10.44 6.10
N PHE A 347 -2.15 -10.54 5.69
CA PHE A 347 -1.35 -9.38 5.37
C PHE A 347 -1.68 -8.96 3.94
N ASN A 348 -2.02 -7.69 3.72
CA ASN A 348 -2.20 -7.09 2.41
C ASN A 348 -1.43 -5.78 2.38
N SER A 349 -0.46 -5.66 1.47
CA SER A 349 0.37 -4.46 1.38
C SER A 349 0.89 -4.18 -0.02
N PHE A 350 1.59 -3.06 -0.16
CA PHE A 350 2.24 -2.61 -1.40
C PHE A 350 1.26 -2.48 -2.58
N PRO A 351 0.11 -1.80 -2.39
CA PRO A 351 -0.86 -1.62 -3.45
C PRO A 351 -0.35 -0.67 -4.53
N MET A 352 -0.47 -1.06 -5.80
CA MET A 352 -0.02 -0.27 -6.94
C MET A 352 -1.06 -0.37 -8.06
N MET A 353 -1.49 0.78 -8.59
CA MET A 353 -2.39 0.86 -9.74
C MET A 353 -1.59 0.88 -11.04
N ASN A 354 -2.06 0.17 -12.07
CA ASN A 354 -1.45 0.17 -13.39
C ASN A 354 -1.64 1.51 -14.13
N TYR A 355 -0.92 1.70 -15.23
CA TYR A 355 -0.95 2.96 -15.95
C TYR A 355 -2.32 3.26 -16.58
N ALA A 356 -3.05 2.24 -17.04
CA ALA A 356 -4.40 2.40 -17.58
C ALA A 356 -5.47 2.67 -16.49
N GLY A 357 -5.17 2.46 -15.20
CA GLY A 357 -6.13 2.69 -14.10
C GLY A 357 -7.21 1.62 -13.99
N THR A 358 -6.98 0.44 -14.55
CA THR A 358 -7.93 -0.66 -14.65
C THR A 358 -7.54 -1.86 -13.81
N LYS A 359 -6.33 -1.90 -13.26
CA LYS A 359 -5.81 -3.03 -12.49
C LYS A 359 -5.03 -2.59 -11.27
N LEU A 360 -5.27 -3.27 -10.16
CA LEU A 360 -4.51 -3.13 -8.93
C LEU A 360 -3.65 -4.37 -8.70
N ILE A 361 -2.38 -4.17 -8.36
CA ILE A 361 -1.51 -5.21 -7.78
C ILE A 361 -1.28 -4.94 -6.31
N TRP A 362 -1.15 -5.99 -5.50
CA TRP A 362 -0.71 -5.91 -4.11
C TRP A 362 -0.04 -7.22 -3.69
N GLY A 363 0.81 -7.15 -2.65
CA GLY A 363 1.33 -8.32 -1.96
C GLY A 363 0.34 -8.81 -0.90
N SER A 364 0.09 -10.12 -0.83
CA SER A 364 -0.83 -10.69 0.15
C SER A 364 -0.42 -12.08 0.64
N SER A 365 -0.77 -12.38 1.89
CA SER A 365 -0.62 -13.71 2.48
C SER A 365 -1.90 -14.56 2.37
N ARG A 366 -2.91 -14.12 1.61
CA ARG A 366 -4.27 -14.72 1.57
C ARG A 366 -4.33 -16.19 1.14
N MET A 367 -3.31 -16.68 0.43
CA MET A 367 -3.21 -18.08 -0.01
C MET A 367 -2.12 -18.88 0.74
N GLY A 368 -0.95 -18.28 0.97
CA GLY A 368 0.22 -18.97 1.56
C GLY A 368 0.39 -18.80 3.08
N GLY A 369 -0.38 -17.93 3.73
CA GLY A 369 -0.22 -17.60 5.15
C GLY A 369 1.00 -16.70 5.42
N LEU A 370 1.23 -16.28 6.68
CA LEU A 370 2.22 -15.23 7.01
C LEU A 370 3.69 -15.59 6.69
N THR A 371 3.99 -16.84 6.37
CA THR A 371 5.32 -17.28 5.96
C THR A 371 5.56 -17.16 4.45
N GLU A 372 4.53 -16.77 3.70
CA GLU A 372 4.55 -16.67 2.24
C GLU A 372 3.76 -15.44 1.82
N LEU A 373 4.45 -14.50 1.18
CA LEU A 373 3.85 -13.28 0.65
C LEU A 373 3.88 -13.36 -0.87
N ASP A 374 2.73 -13.28 -1.51
CA ASP A 374 2.63 -13.39 -2.96
C ASP A 374 1.98 -12.17 -3.58
N LEU A 375 2.29 -11.92 -4.85
CA LEU A 375 1.65 -10.85 -5.61
C LEU A 375 0.31 -11.32 -6.16
N PHE A 376 -0.69 -10.46 -6.04
CA PHE A 376 -2.02 -10.63 -6.59
C PHE A 376 -2.32 -9.46 -7.52
N ILE A 377 -3.15 -9.71 -8.53
CA ILE A 377 -3.69 -8.70 -9.43
C ILE A 377 -5.20 -8.83 -9.52
N ALA A 378 -5.90 -7.70 -9.61
CA ALA A 378 -7.34 -7.67 -9.83
C ALA A 378 -7.70 -6.55 -10.82
N ASP A 379 -8.83 -6.71 -11.50
CA ASP A 379 -9.50 -5.59 -12.16
C ASP A 379 -10.02 -4.63 -11.08
N TRP A 380 -9.70 -3.35 -11.25
CA TRP A 380 -10.14 -2.29 -10.35
C TRP A 380 -11.47 -1.72 -10.81
N ILE A 381 -12.43 -1.65 -9.88
CA ILE A 381 -13.77 -1.10 -10.13
C ILE A 381 -13.88 0.30 -9.54
N THR A 382 -14.00 1.29 -10.43
CA THR A 382 -14.32 2.66 -10.06
C THR A 382 -15.83 2.83 -10.09
N PHE A 383 -16.46 3.05 -8.93
CA PHE A 383 -17.83 3.53 -8.86
C PHE A 383 -17.83 5.04 -9.09
N GLY A 384 -18.33 5.49 -10.23
CA GLY A 384 -18.61 6.90 -10.50
C GLY A 384 -19.87 7.36 -9.77
N LYS A 385 -20.00 8.68 -9.55
CA LYS A 385 -21.23 9.31 -9.03
C LYS A 385 -22.49 9.05 -9.90
N GLY A 386 -22.34 8.45 -11.09
CA GLY A 386 -23.42 8.11 -12.02
C GLY A 386 -23.74 6.61 -12.15
N ASP A 387 -23.08 5.72 -11.41
CA ASP A 387 -23.27 4.27 -11.56
C ASP A 387 -24.52 3.73 -10.85
N PHE A 388 -25.38 4.64 -10.37
CA PHE A 388 -26.66 4.33 -9.77
C PHE A 388 -27.78 4.97 -10.60
N ASN A 389 -28.69 4.15 -11.12
CA ASN A 389 -30.00 4.64 -11.52
C ASN A 389 -30.81 4.75 -10.24
N SER A 390 -31.11 5.97 -9.83
CA SER A 390 -32.05 6.22 -8.73
C SER A 390 -33.30 6.90 -9.26
N PHE A 391 -34.45 6.50 -8.73
CA PHE A 391 -35.70 7.23 -8.91
C PHE A 391 -36.31 7.50 -7.54
N ALA A 392 -36.99 8.64 -7.43
CA ALA A 392 -37.85 8.95 -6.31
C ALA A 392 -39.20 9.40 -6.87
N MET A 393 -40.28 8.84 -6.32
CA MET A 393 -41.65 9.20 -6.65
C MET A 393 -42.42 9.42 -5.36
N MET A 394 -43.22 10.46 -5.34
CA MET A 394 -44.13 10.73 -4.23
C MET A 394 -45.54 10.37 -4.67
N ASN A 395 -46.34 9.79 -3.77
CA ASN A 395 -47.74 9.53 -4.07
C ASN A 395 -48.52 10.85 -4.22
N TYR A 396 -49.71 10.76 -4.84
CA TYR A 396 -50.49 11.94 -5.24
C TYR A 396 -50.82 12.90 -4.09
N ASP A 397 -51.01 12.37 -2.87
CA ASP A 397 -51.34 13.17 -1.68
C ASP A 397 -50.11 13.67 -0.90
N GLY A 398 -48.88 13.35 -1.33
CA GLY A 398 -47.65 13.83 -0.71
C GLY A 398 -47.23 13.13 0.58
N THR A 399 -47.92 12.06 0.99
CA THR A 399 -47.71 11.42 2.30
C THR A 399 -46.73 10.25 2.28
N LYS A 400 -46.37 9.73 1.10
CA LYS A 400 -45.46 8.58 0.96
C LYS A 400 -44.41 8.85 -0.11
N LEU A 401 -43.15 8.66 0.26
CA LEU A 401 -42.02 8.68 -0.65
C LEU A 401 -41.61 7.24 -0.97
N VAL A 402 -41.55 6.93 -2.26
CA VAL A 402 -41.00 5.68 -2.79
C VAL A 402 -39.72 6.03 -3.52
N TRP A 403 -38.61 5.39 -3.17
CA TRP A 403 -37.39 5.51 -3.94
C TRP A 403 -36.78 4.15 -4.19
N GLY A 404 -36.10 4.03 -5.32
CA GLY A 404 -35.36 2.84 -5.69
C GLY A 404 -34.00 3.21 -6.25
N SER A 405 -33.02 2.36 -5.99
CA SER A 405 -31.70 2.48 -6.61
C SER A 405 -31.28 1.16 -7.20
N SER A 406 -30.75 1.17 -8.42
CA SER A 406 -30.08 0.03 -9.03
C SER A 406 -28.71 0.42 -9.52
N ARG A 407 -27.77 -0.53 -9.47
CA ARG A 407 -26.42 -0.34 -10.02
C ARG A 407 -26.44 -0.53 -11.53
N MET A 408 -25.82 0.37 -12.29
CA MET A 408 -25.57 0.12 -13.71
C MET A 408 -24.60 -1.05 -13.86
N GLY A 409 -25.03 -2.11 -14.56
CA GLY A 409 -24.22 -3.29 -14.86
C GLY A 409 -24.77 -4.63 -14.35
N GLY A 410 -25.86 -4.63 -13.58
CA GLY A 410 -26.61 -5.83 -13.23
C GLY A 410 -28.11 -5.58 -13.34
N LEU A 411 -28.78 -6.17 -14.32
CA LEU A 411 -30.22 -6.04 -14.55
C LEU A 411 -31.09 -6.78 -13.50
N THR A 412 -30.59 -7.13 -12.32
CA THR A 412 -31.25 -8.16 -11.48
C THR A 412 -31.62 -7.77 -10.06
N GLU A 413 -31.15 -6.65 -9.49
CA GLU A 413 -31.56 -6.25 -8.14
C GLU A 413 -31.90 -4.75 -8.09
N LEU A 414 -33.18 -4.47 -7.84
CA LEU A 414 -33.70 -3.15 -7.50
C LEU A 414 -34.09 -3.17 -6.02
N ASP A 415 -33.34 -2.47 -5.19
CA ASP A 415 -33.75 -2.22 -3.82
C ASP A 415 -34.80 -1.11 -3.81
N LEU A 416 -35.99 -1.41 -3.30
CA LEU A 416 -37.13 -0.50 -3.28
C LEU A 416 -37.50 -0.20 -1.83
N PHE A 417 -37.55 1.09 -1.51
CA PHE A 417 -37.84 1.59 -0.18
C PHE A 417 -39.10 2.45 -0.18
N ILE A 418 -39.88 2.34 0.88
CA ILE A 418 -41.11 3.13 1.10
C ILE A 418 -41.04 3.71 2.50
N ALA A 419 -41.23 5.02 2.63
CA ALA A 419 -41.34 5.69 3.91
C ALA A 419 -42.54 6.64 3.93
N ASP A 420 -43.14 6.80 5.11
CA ASP A 420 -44.11 7.86 5.35
C ASP A 420 -43.35 9.19 5.40
N TRP A 421 -43.76 10.14 4.56
CA TRP A 421 -43.15 11.46 4.47
C TRP A 421 -43.87 12.41 5.43
N VAL A 422 -43.18 12.78 6.51
CA VAL A 422 -43.68 13.78 7.47
C VAL A 422 -42.94 15.08 7.22
N TYR A 423 -43.65 16.07 6.68
CA TYR A 423 -43.09 17.39 6.40
C TYR A 423 -43.60 18.40 7.44
N ASP A 424 -42.79 18.69 8.46
CA ASP A 424 -43.01 19.81 9.37
C ASP A 424 -42.23 21.03 8.84
N LEU A 425 -42.89 21.91 8.09
CA LEU A 425 -42.37 23.26 7.90
C LEU A 425 -42.91 24.20 8.98
N PRO A 426 -42.06 24.99 9.64
CA PRO A 426 -42.53 26.14 10.40
C PRO A 426 -43.17 27.16 9.43
N PRO A 427 -44.26 27.83 9.82
CA PRO A 427 -44.96 28.75 8.95
C PRO A 427 -44.12 30.03 8.85
N THR A 428 -43.44 30.24 7.72
CA THR A 428 -43.25 31.53 7.05
C THR A 428 -42.15 31.42 5.99
N THR A 429 -42.54 31.46 4.72
CA THR A 429 -41.97 32.34 3.69
C THR A 429 -42.69 32.07 2.38
N THR A 430 -43.22 33.13 1.79
CA THR A 430 -43.87 33.13 0.49
C THR A 430 -42.87 32.83 -0.62
N ALA A 431 -42.85 31.59 -1.11
CA ALA A 431 -42.18 31.21 -2.34
C ALA A 431 -43.22 30.80 -3.39
N THR A 432 -43.17 31.45 -4.56
CA THR A 432 -44.08 31.29 -5.72
C THR A 432 -43.77 30.06 -6.58
N THR A 433 -43.14 29.03 -6.02
CA THR A 433 -42.85 27.76 -6.70
C THR A 433 -43.71 26.65 -6.14
N SER A 434 -44.25 25.78 -7.00
CA SER A 434 -45.05 24.65 -6.54
C SER A 434 -44.23 23.78 -5.57
N PRO A 435 -44.87 23.16 -4.55
CA PRO A 435 -44.16 22.31 -3.58
C PRO A 435 -43.30 21.23 -4.26
N ALA A 436 -43.75 20.71 -5.40
CA ALA A 436 -43.03 19.74 -6.21
C ALA A 436 -41.69 20.28 -6.77
N GLN A 437 -41.62 21.55 -7.17
CA GLN A 437 -40.38 22.15 -7.69
C GLN A 437 -39.36 22.47 -6.59
N ALA A 438 -39.82 22.90 -5.41
CA ALA A 438 -38.95 23.11 -4.25
C ALA A 438 -38.35 21.79 -3.73
N VAL A 439 -39.11 20.70 -3.80
CA VAL A 439 -38.69 19.34 -3.41
C VAL A 439 -37.59 18.81 -4.34
N VAL A 440 -37.72 18.95 -5.67
CA VAL A 440 -36.69 18.49 -6.62
C VAL A 440 -35.36 19.24 -6.46
N SER A 441 -35.42 20.56 -6.23
CA SER A 441 -34.23 21.39 -6.00
C SER A 441 -33.50 21.02 -4.70
N THR A 442 -34.25 20.71 -3.64
CA THR A 442 -33.68 20.34 -2.34
C THR A 442 -33.09 18.92 -2.36
N ILE A 443 -33.71 17.99 -3.10
CA ILE A 443 -33.20 16.63 -3.30
C ILE A 443 -31.92 16.62 -4.14
N ALA A 444 -31.82 17.44 -5.19
CA ALA A 444 -30.58 17.59 -5.97
C ALA A 444 -29.42 18.10 -5.09
N SER A 445 -29.70 19.07 -4.21
CA SER A 445 -28.70 19.59 -3.28
C SER A 445 -28.31 18.61 -2.16
N PHE A 446 -29.22 17.72 -1.73
CA PHE A 446 -28.96 16.74 -0.67
C PHE A 446 -28.29 15.46 -1.20
N LEU A 447 -28.54 15.10 -2.47
CA LEU A 447 -27.90 13.97 -3.17
C LEU A 447 -26.61 14.35 -3.90
N GLY A 448 -26.27 15.64 -3.98
CA GLY A 448 -25.04 16.12 -4.62
C GLY A 448 -24.99 15.90 -6.13
N LEU A 449 -26.15 16.02 -6.80
CA LEU A 449 -26.32 16.01 -8.27
C LEU A 449 -26.10 17.40 -8.88
#